data_AF-P02782-F1
#
_entry.id   AF-P02782-F1
#
_cell.length_a   1.000
_cell.length_b   1.000
_cell.length_c   1.000
_cell.angle_alpha   90.00
_cell.angle_beta   90.00
_cell.angle_gamma   90.00
#
_symmetry.space_group_name_H-M   'P 1'
#
loop_
_entity.id
_entity.type
_entity.pdbx_description
1 polymer ?
#
loop_
_entity_poly.entity_id
_entity_poly.type
_entity_poly.pdbx_seq_one_letter_code
_entity_poly.pdbx_strand_id
1 'polypeptide(L)'
;MSTIKLSLCLLIMLAVCCYEANASQICELVAHETISFLMKSEEELKKELEMYNAPPAAVEAKLEVKRCVDQMSNGDRLVVAETLVYIFLECGVKQWVETYYPEIDFYYDMN
;
A
#
# COMPACT_ATOMS: atom_id res chain seq x y z
N MET A 1 -8.45 -30.79 -27.40
CA MET A 1 -7.47 -30.49 -26.34
C MET A 1 -6.92 -29.09 -26.61
N SER A 2 -7.65 -28.07 -26.15
CA SER A 2 -7.45 -26.69 -26.60
C SER A 2 -6.33 -26.03 -25.81
N THR A 3 -5.28 -25.65 -26.52
CA THR A 3 -4.20 -24.78 -26.06
C THR A 3 -4.77 -23.40 -25.73
N ILE A 4 -5.11 -23.17 -24.46
CA ILE A 4 -5.33 -21.80 -23.98
C ILE A 4 -4.02 -21.05 -24.18
N LYS A 5 -4.03 -20.02 -25.03
CA LYS A 5 -2.86 -19.18 -25.26
C LYS A 5 -2.47 -18.52 -23.95
N LEU A 6 -1.20 -18.60 -23.57
CA LEU A 6 -0.66 -17.99 -22.35
C LEU A 6 -1.04 -16.50 -22.24
N SER A 7 -1.14 -15.80 -23.38
CA SER A 7 -1.58 -14.40 -23.42
C SER A 7 -3.02 -14.21 -22.94
N LEU A 8 -3.93 -15.15 -23.21
CA LEU A 8 -5.32 -15.09 -22.76
C LEU A 8 -5.40 -15.33 -21.25
N CYS A 9 -4.64 -16.27 -20.70
CA CYS A 9 -4.55 -16.47 -19.25
C CYS A 9 -4.00 -15.23 -18.54
N LEU A 10 -2.93 -14.63 -19.07
CA LEU A 10 -2.34 -13.42 -18.49
C LEU A 10 -3.32 -12.24 -18.54
N LEU A 11 -4.04 -12.06 -19.65
CA LEU A 11 -5.07 -11.01 -19.77
C LEU A 11 -6.25 -11.25 -18.83
N ILE A 12 -6.67 -12.50 -18.63
CA ILE A 12 -7.73 -12.84 -17.67
C ILE A 12 -7.25 -12.58 -16.24
N MET A 13 -6.01 -12.96 -15.90
CA MET A 13 -5.43 -12.69 -14.58
C MET A 13 -5.30 -11.19 -14.34
N LEU A 14 -4.79 -10.42 -15.31
CA LEU A 14 -4.76 -8.96 -15.21
C LEU A 14 -6.15 -8.38 -15.10
N ALA A 15 -7.11 -8.84 -15.91
CA ALA A 15 -8.48 -8.35 -15.83
C ALA A 15 -9.11 -8.67 -14.48
N VAL A 16 -8.95 -9.88 -13.93
CA VAL A 16 -9.53 -10.26 -12.63
C VAL A 16 -8.80 -9.55 -11.48
N CYS A 17 -7.46 -9.54 -11.49
CA CYS A 17 -6.65 -8.86 -10.46
C CYS A 17 -6.77 -7.33 -10.52
N CYS A 18 -7.10 -6.76 -11.68
CA CYS A 18 -7.31 -5.31 -11.85
C CYS A 18 -8.78 -4.91 -11.97
N TYR A 19 -9.74 -5.85 -11.98
CA TYR A 19 -11.17 -5.51 -11.93
C TYR A 19 -11.50 -4.87 -10.57
N GLU A 20 -10.82 -5.32 -9.52
CA GLU A 20 -10.84 -4.71 -8.19
C GLU A 20 -10.04 -3.40 -8.10
N ALA A 21 -9.21 -3.06 -9.10
CA ALA A 21 -8.49 -1.77 -9.10
C ALA A 21 -9.41 -0.56 -9.33
N ASN A 22 -10.68 -0.78 -9.68
CA ASN A 22 -11.73 0.23 -9.67
C ASN A 22 -12.40 0.38 -8.29
N ALA A 23 -11.83 -0.21 -7.23
CA ALA A 23 -12.28 0.07 -5.88
C ALA A 23 -12.02 1.56 -5.57
N SER A 24 -13.05 2.37 -5.72
CA SER A 24 -13.09 3.77 -5.25
C SER A 24 -12.74 3.91 -3.76
N GLN A 25 -12.70 2.79 -3.04
CA GLN A 25 -12.38 2.70 -1.62
C GLN A 25 -11.19 1.75 -1.42
N ILE A 26 -10.08 2.28 -0.93
CA ILE A 26 -8.99 1.46 -0.39
C ILE A 26 -9.37 0.95 1.00
N CYS A 27 -8.91 -0.25 1.36
CA CYS A 27 -9.06 -0.75 2.72
C CYS A 27 -8.17 0.05 3.68
N GLU A 28 -8.73 0.53 4.80
CA GLU A 28 -8.00 1.28 5.82
C GLU A 28 -6.75 0.53 6.34
N LEU A 29 -6.83 -0.80 6.48
CA LEU A 29 -5.68 -1.62 6.88
C LEU A 29 -4.57 -1.64 5.82
N VAL A 30 -4.93 -1.59 4.54
CA VAL A 30 -3.94 -1.50 3.46
C VAL A 30 -3.28 -0.12 3.45
N ALA A 31 -4.05 0.95 3.65
CA ALA A 31 -3.51 2.29 3.80
C ALA A 31 -2.54 2.38 4.99
N HIS A 32 -2.95 1.84 6.15
CA HIS A 32 -2.13 1.79 7.37
C HIS A 32 -0.85 0.98 7.19
N GLU A 33 -0.94 -0.23 6.64
CA GLU A 33 0.21 -1.08 6.40
C GLU A 33 1.18 -0.43 5.40
N THR A 34 0.66 0.23 4.37
CA THR A 34 1.49 0.92 3.36
C THR A 34 2.28 2.08 3.98
N ILE A 35 1.66 2.93 4.79
CA ILE A 35 2.41 4.01 5.45
C ILE A 35 3.36 3.44 6.51
N SER A 36 2.93 2.42 7.26
CA SER A 36 3.80 1.74 8.22
C SER A 36 5.04 1.13 7.55
N PHE A 37 4.87 0.54 6.37
CA PHE A 37 5.96 0.04 5.54
C PHE A 37 6.93 1.15 5.13
N LEU A 38 6.43 2.34 4.81
CA LEU A 38 7.26 3.49 4.45
C LEU A 38 7.90 4.17 5.65
N MET A 39 7.33 4.14 6.85
CA MET A 39 7.76 5.01 7.95
C MET A 39 8.36 4.27 9.16
N LYS A 40 7.89 3.06 9.47
CA LYS A 40 8.34 2.30 10.64
C LYS A 40 9.66 1.54 10.40
N SER A 41 10.26 1.03 11.46
CA SER A 41 11.42 0.11 11.37
C SER A 41 11.00 -1.25 10.78
N GLU A 42 11.97 -2.07 10.35
CA GLU A 42 11.69 -3.46 9.91
C GLU A 42 11.07 -4.28 11.06
N GLU A 43 11.55 -4.13 12.29
CA GLU A 43 11.04 -4.82 13.47
C GLU A 43 9.60 -4.42 13.82
N GLU A 44 9.31 -3.12 13.77
CA GLU A 44 7.97 -2.61 14.01
C GLU A 44 6.98 -3.10 12.95
N LEU A 45 7.37 -3.05 11.67
CA LEU A 45 6.56 -3.58 10.58
C LEU A 45 6.33 -5.08 10.74
N LYS A 46 7.37 -5.86 11.06
CA LYS A 46 7.26 -7.32 11.25
C LYS A 46 6.25 -7.67 12.34
N LYS A 47 6.30 -6.96 13.47
CA LYS A 47 5.34 -7.13 14.57
C LYS A 47 3.91 -6.80 14.15
N GLU A 48 3.73 -5.79 13.31
CA GLU A 48 2.41 -5.46 12.75
C GLU A 48 1.91 -6.55 11.80
N LEU A 49 2.78 -7.08 10.93
CA LEU A 49 2.43 -8.12 9.97
C LEU A 49 1.97 -9.43 10.62
N GLU A 50 2.41 -9.72 11.84
CA GLU A 50 1.95 -10.87 12.64
C GLU A 50 0.43 -10.85 12.88
N MET A 51 -0.21 -9.67 12.86
CA MET A 51 -1.66 -9.54 13.08
C MET A 51 -2.50 -10.04 11.91
N TYR A 52 -1.93 -10.11 10.69
CA TYR A 52 -2.69 -10.44 9.48
C TYR A 52 -2.76 -11.95 9.18
N ASN A 53 -2.13 -12.81 10.00
CA ASN A 53 -2.04 -14.26 9.77
C ASN A 53 -1.56 -14.63 8.34
N ALA A 54 -0.65 -13.81 7.78
CA ALA A 54 -0.14 -14.00 6.43
C ALA A 54 0.82 -15.21 6.34
N PRO A 55 0.94 -15.87 5.17
CA PRO A 55 1.94 -16.90 4.97
C PRO A 55 3.35 -16.38 5.25
N PRO A 56 4.25 -17.17 5.89
CA PRO A 56 5.61 -16.72 6.19
C PRO A 56 6.40 -16.23 4.96
N ALA A 57 6.16 -16.84 3.80
CA ALA A 57 6.77 -16.43 2.54
C ALA A 57 6.34 -15.02 2.09
N ALA A 58 5.08 -14.62 2.36
CA ALA A 58 4.61 -13.28 2.03
C ALA A 58 5.21 -12.23 2.98
N VAL A 59 5.36 -12.58 4.27
CA VAL A 59 6.03 -11.71 5.26
C VAL A 59 7.49 -11.50 4.87
N GLU A 60 8.25 -12.57 4.58
CA GLU A 60 9.66 -12.42 4.18
C GLU A 60 9.82 -11.61 2.89
N ALA A 61 8.96 -11.85 1.88
CA ALA A 61 8.99 -11.04 0.66
C ALA A 61 8.74 -9.55 0.94
N LYS A 62 7.81 -9.22 1.86
CA LYS A 62 7.57 -7.82 2.25
C LYS A 62 8.78 -7.23 2.96
N LEU A 63 9.41 -7.97 3.87
CA LEU A 63 10.60 -7.53 4.59
C LEU A 63 11.82 -7.38 3.66
N GLU A 64 11.93 -8.20 2.62
CA GLU A 64 12.96 -8.04 1.59
C GLU A 64 12.82 -6.69 0.86
N VAL A 65 11.60 -6.31 0.45
CA VAL A 65 11.36 -4.99 -0.15
C VAL A 65 11.57 -3.85 0.86
N LYS A 66 11.21 -4.07 2.13
CA LYS A 66 11.42 -3.10 3.22
C LYS A 66 12.89 -2.73 3.37
N ARG A 67 13.80 -3.72 3.31
CA ARG A 67 15.25 -3.49 3.37
C ARG A 67 15.78 -2.64 2.23
N CYS A 68 15.15 -2.68 1.06
CA CYS A 68 15.47 -1.80 -0.06
C CYS A 68 14.96 -0.37 0.19
N VAL A 69 13.73 -0.24 0.68
CA VAL A 69 13.12 1.07 0.99
C VAL A 69 13.84 1.77 2.13
N ASP A 70 14.35 1.02 3.12
CA ASP A 70 15.13 1.56 4.23
C ASP A 70 16.49 2.15 3.84
N GLN A 71 16.95 1.89 2.61
CA GLN A 71 18.14 2.56 2.06
C GLN A 71 17.85 3.97 1.55
N MET A 72 16.57 4.32 1.35
CA MET A 72 16.16 5.69 1.02
C MET A 72 16.36 6.61 2.22
N SER A 73 16.61 7.90 1.95
CA SER A 73 16.64 8.88 3.03
C SER A 73 15.26 9.00 3.67
N ASN A 74 15.21 9.39 4.95
CA ASN A 74 13.94 9.64 5.63
C ASN A 74 13.11 10.72 4.92
N GLY A 75 13.76 11.71 4.28
CA GLY A 75 13.09 12.74 3.50
C GLY A 75 12.41 12.17 2.25
N ASP A 76 13.09 11.30 1.51
CA ASP A 76 12.48 10.67 0.32
C ASP A 76 11.32 9.74 0.70
N ARG A 77 11.45 9.01 1.81
CA ARG A 77 10.37 8.16 2.36
C ARG A 77 9.15 9.00 2.75
N LEU A 78 9.38 10.16 3.38
CA LEU A 78 8.33 11.09 3.76
C LEU A 78 7.59 11.64 2.53
N VAL A 79 8.31 12.10 1.50
CA VAL A 79 7.70 12.61 0.26
C VAL A 79 6.81 11.55 -0.41
N VAL A 80 7.25 10.29 -0.43
CA VAL A 80 6.44 9.18 -0.97
C VAL A 80 5.20 8.92 -0.09
N ALA A 81 5.36 8.95 1.23
CA ALA A 81 4.25 8.76 2.16
C ALA A 81 3.19 9.87 2.02
N GLU A 82 3.60 11.14 1.96
CA GLU A 82 2.72 12.29 1.72
C GLU A 82 1.97 12.14 0.39
N THR A 83 2.69 11.80 -0.69
CA THR A 83 2.07 11.56 -2.00
C THR A 83 1.00 10.47 -1.95
N LEU A 84 1.24 9.38 -1.22
CA LEU A 84 0.25 8.31 -1.04
C LEU A 84 -0.95 8.77 -0.22
N VAL A 85 -0.75 9.60 0.79
CA VAL A 85 -1.86 10.15 1.57
C VAL A 85 -2.80 10.96 0.69
N TYR A 86 -2.30 11.79 -0.23
CA TYR A 86 -3.16 12.48 -1.21
C TYR A 86 -3.94 11.50 -2.09
N ILE A 87 -3.31 10.42 -2.55
CA ILE A 87 -3.98 9.38 -3.34
C ILE A 87 -5.08 8.70 -2.51
N PHE A 88 -4.83 8.42 -1.22
CA PHE A 88 -5.79 7.79 -0.33
C PHE A 88 -7.05 8.63 -0.09
N LEU A 89 -6.94 9.97 -0.13
CA LEU A 89 -8.11 10.85 -0.08
C LEU A 89 -9.05 10.62 -1.28
N GLU A 90 -8.49 10.47 -2.47
CA GLU A 90 -9.23 10.16 -3.70
C GLU A 90 -9.78 8.72 -3.69
N CYS A 91 -9.16 7.82 -2.92
CA CYS A 91 -9.58 6.44 -2.72
C CYS A 91 -10.46 6.23 -1.47
N GLY A 92 -11.22 7.25 -1.04
CA GLY A 92 -12.35 7.06 -0.13
C GLY A 92 -12.01 6.76 1.35
N VAL A 93 -10.75 6.93 1.79
CA VAL A 93 -10.35 6.76 3.20
C VAL A 93 -10.06 8.09 3.91
N LYS A 94 -10.78 9.15 3.53
CA LYS A 94 -10.62 10.49 4.12
C LYS A 94 -10.65 10.50 5.65
N GLN A 95 -11.62 9.81 6.26
CA GLN A 95 -11.74 9.76 7.71
C GLN A 95 -10.53 9.08 8.38
N TRP A 96 -10.00 8.03 7.75
CA TRP A 96 -8.78 7.36 8.22
C TRP A 96 -7.59 8.32 8.13
N VAL A 97 -7.42 9.01 7.00
CA VAL A 97 -6.35 10.00 6.82
C VAL A 97 -6.43 11.11 7.88
N GLU A 98 -7.61 11.71 8.10
CA GLU A 98 -7.82 12.73 9.12
C GLU A 98 -7.55 12.23 10.56
N THR A 99 -7.73 10.93 10.80
CA THR A 99 -7.49 10.31 12.12
C THR A 99 -6.01 10.10 12.40
N TYR A 100 -5.23 9.67 11.39
CA TYR A 100 -3.83 9.28 11.56
C TYR A 100 -2.82 10.36 11.18
N TYR A 101 -3.21 11.34 10.35
CA TYR A 101 -2.37 12.45 9.89
C TYR A 101 -3.10 13.80 10.00
N PRO A 102 -3.51 14.21 11.21
CA PRO A 102 -4.26 15.45 11.41
C PRO A 102 -3.46 16.72 11.05
N GLU A 103 -2.13 16.62 10.94
CA GLU A 103 -1.23 17.71 10.57
C GLU A 103 -1.25 18.07 9.09
N ILE A 104 -1.76 17.18 8.22
CA ILE A 104 -1.88 17.46 6.80
C ILE A 104 -3.06 18.41 6.64
N ASP A 105 -2.77 19.69 6.39
CA ASP A 105 -3.80 20.71 6.14
C ASP A 105 -4.42 20.49 4.76
N PHE A 106 -5.44 19.63 4.72
CA PHE A 106 -6.19 19.27 3.50
C PHE A 106 -6.83 20.47 2.79
N TYR A 107 -6.88 21.65 3.41
CA TYR A 107 -7.57 22.82 2.86
C TYR A 107 -6.75 23.58 1.80
N TYR A 108 -5.42 23.42 1.77
CA TYR A 108 -4.55 24.14 0.83
C TYR A 108 -4.06 23.32 -0.37
N ASP A 109 -3.99 21.99 -0.28
CA ASP A 109 -3.35 21.18 -1.33
C ASP A 109 -4.31 20.56 -2.37
N MET A 110 -5.62 20.79 -2.26
CA MET A 110 -6.63 20.37 -3.25
C MET A 110 -7.24 21.53 -4.07
N ASN A 111 -6.65 22.74 -4.00
CA ASN A 111 -6.99 23.90 -4.84
C ASN A 111 -5.79 24.34 -5.68
#